data_AF-A0A8T4UFW3-F1
#
_entry.id   AF-A0A8T4UFW3-F1
#
_cell.length_a   1.000
_cell.length_b   1.000
_cell.length_c   1.000
_cell.angle_alpha   90.00
_cell.angle_beta   90.00
_cell.angle_gamma   90.00
#
_symmetry.space_group_name_H-M   'P 1'
#
loop_
_entity.id
_entity.type
_entity.pdbx_description
1 polymer ?
#
loop_
_entity_poly.entity_id
_entity_poly.type
_entity_poly.pdbx_seq_one_letter_code
_entity_poly.pdbx_strand_id
1 'polypeptide(L)' 'MDHTIKINSQLMQSIKSIVEKTRMFHDEEDFINQAILKQISKFRDV' A
#
# COMPACT_ATOMS: atom_id res chain seq x y z
N MET A 1 17.01 -7.74 11.74
CA MET A 1 15.97 -7.15 12.60
C MET A 1 14.80 -6.86 11.70
N ASP A 2 13.66 -7.54 11.87
CA ASP A 2 12.45 -7.21 11.11
C ASP A 2 11.89 -5.89 11.62
N HIS A 3 11.90 -4.87 10.77
CA HIS A 3 11.28 -3.58 11.05
C HIS A 3 9.87 -3.60 10.48
N THR A 4 8.92 -4.09 11.29
CA THR A 4 7.50 -4.12 10.92
C THR A 4 6.85 -2.77 11.22
N ILE A 5 6.24 -2.17 10.21
CA ILE A 5 5.47 -0.92 10.36
C ILE A 5 4.03 -1.28 10.70
N LYS A 6 3.53 -0.72 11.80
CA LYS A 6 2.11 -0.88 12.17
C LYS A 6 1.25 0.06 11.34
N ILE A 7 0.33 -0.50 10.56
CA ILE A 7 -0.69 0.24 9.83
C ILE A 7 -1.94 0.35 10.70
N ASN A 8 -2.55 1.54 10.72
CA ASN A 8 -3.81 1.76 11.43
C ASN A 8 -4.91 0.82 10.87
N SER A 9 -5.74 0.26 11.76
CA SER A 9 -6.77 -0.73 11.39
C SER A 9 -7.81 -0.19 10.40
N GLN A 10 -8.23 1.07 10.54
CA GLN A 10 -9.17 1.72 9.63
C GLN A 10 -8.56 1.89 8.23
N LEU A 11 -7.28 2.25 8.18
CA LEU A 11 -6.55 2.34 6.91
C LEU A 11 -6.44 0.96 6.26
N MET A 12 -6.10 -0.08 7.02
CA MET A 12 -6.02 -1.44 6.50
C MET A 12 -7.38 -1.93 5.97
N GLN A 13 -8.49 -1.66 6.65
CA GLN A 13 -9.83 -1.99 6.15
C GLN A 13 -10.16 -1.28 4.84
N SER A 14 -9.73 -0.03 4.68
CA SER A 14 -9.93 0.73 3.45
C SER A 14 -9.12 0.12 2.30
N ILE A 15 -7.87 -0.29 2.56
CA ILE A 15 -7.01 -0.99 1.60
C ILE A 15 -7.67 -2.29 1.15
N LYS A 16 -8.15 -3.12 2.10
CA LYS A 16 -8.88 -4.36 1.81
C LYS A 16 -10.03 -4.13 0.85
N SER A 17 -10.89 -3.15 1.16
CA SER A 17 -12.06 -2.85 0.32
C SER A 17 -11.66 -2.44 -1.10
N ILE A 18 -10.55 -1.72 -1.27
CA ILE A 18 -10.05 -1.30 -2.59
C ILE A 18 -9.52 -2.49 -3.37
N VAL A 19 -8.71 -3.34 -2.76
CA VAL A 19 -8.15 -4.54 -3.40
C VAL A 19 -9.28 -5.46 -3.89
N GLU A 20 -10.27 -5.73 -3.03
CA GLU A 20 -11.43 -6.56 -3.36
C GLU A 20 -12.28 -5.98 -4.50
N LYS A 21 -12.53 -4.66 -4.49
CA LYS A 21 -13.38 -3.99 -5.48
C LYS A 21 -12.70 -3.85 -6.84
N THR A 22 -11.43 -3.48 -6.84
CA THR A 22 -10.71 -3.14 -8.08
C THR A 22 -10.16 -4.38 -8.77
N ARG A 23 -9.78 -5.43 -8.00
CA ARG A 23 -9.07 -6.62 -8.51
C ARG A 23 -7.83 -6.27 -9.35
N MET A 24 -7.26 -5.09 -9.10
CA MET A 24 -6.08 -4.58 -9.80
C MET A 24 -4.78 -5.03 -9.12
N PHE A 25 -4.87 -5.52 -7.89
CA PHE A 25 -3.76 -5.90 -7.03
C PHE A 25 -3.97 -7.34 -6.59
N HIS A 26 -2.86 -8.05 -6.36
CA HIS A 26 -2.93 -9.45 -5.94
C HIS A 26 -3.44 -9.56 -4.49
N ASP A 27 -2.94 -8.69 -3.62
CA ASP A 27 -3.30 -8.59 -2.21
C ASP A 27 -3.06 -7.16 -1.69
N GLU A 28 -3.29 -6.96 -0.39
CA GLU A 28 -3.09 -5.69 0.28
C GLU A 28 -1.62 -5.26 0.34
N GLU A 29 -0.69 -6.21 0.39
CA GLU A 29 0.74 -5.93 0.44
C GLU A 29 1.25 -5.37 -0.89
N ASP A 30 0.83 -5.97 -2.02
CA ASP A 30 1.10 -5.46 -3.36
C ASP A 30 0.57 -4.04 -3.53
N PHE A 31 -0.67 -3.77 -3.10
CA PHE A 31 -1.23 -2.42 -3.11
C PHE A 31 -0.36 -1.42 -2.32
N ILE A 32 0.04 -1.78 -1.10
CA ILE A 32 0.85 -0.93 -0.23
C ILE A 32 2.21 -0.65 -0.88
N ASN A 33 2.87 -1.69 -1.39
CA ASN A 33 4.17 -1.58 -2.05
C ASN A 33 4.11 -0.67 -3.28
N GLN A 34 3.12 -0.85 -4.16
CA GLN A 34 2.92 0.00 -5.33
C GLN A 34 2.66 1.46 -4.94
N ALA A 35 1.85 1.69 -3.90
CA ALA A 35 1.57 3.04 -3.41
C ALA A 35 2.82 3.74 -2.86
N ILE A 36 3.66 3.00 -2.11
CA ILE A 36 4.93 3.51 -1.58
C ILE A 36 5.90 3.84 -2.72
N LEU A 37 6.08 2.92 -3.68
CA LEU A 37 6.95 3.14 -4.83
C LEU A 37 6.53 4.37 -5.64
N LYS A 38 5.21 4.52 -5.89
CA LYS A 38 4.65 5.69 -6.57
C LYS A 38 4.86 6.99 -5.81
N GLN A 39 4.88 6.95 -4.47
CA GLN A 39 5.12 8.15 -3.68
C GLN A 39 6.62 8.49 -3.64
N ILE A 40 7.50 7.50 -3.52
CA ILE A 40 8.96 7.69 -3.58
C ILE A 40 9.39 8.24 -4.94
N SER A 41 8.81 7.75 -6.04
CA SER A 41 9.19 8.19 -7.39
C SER A 41 9.01 9.69 -7.58
N LYS A 42 8.02 10.32 -6.92
CA LYS A 42 7.79 11.77 -6.97
C LYS A 42 8.94 12.60 -6.38
N PHE A 43 9.70 12.03 -5.45
CA PHE A 43 10.85 12.69 -4.84
C PHE A 43 12.14 12.49 -5.62
N ARG A 44 12.16 11.56 -6.59
CA ARG A 44 13.35 11.29 -7.40
C ARG A 44 13.56 12.33 -8.52
N ASP A 45 12.50 13.04 -8.89
CA ASP A 45 12.52 14.11 -9.91
C ASP A 45 12.67 15.53 -9.29
N VAL A 46 13.08 15.61 -8.01
CA VAL A 46 13.46 16.85 -7.30
C VAL A 46 14.97 16.88 -7.12
#